data_AF-A0A8H6L020-F1
#
_entry.id   AF-A0A8H6L020-F1
#
_cell.length_a   1.000
_cell.length_b   1.000
_cell.length_c   1.000
_cell.angle_alpha   90.00
_cell.angle_beta   90.00
_cell.angle_gamma   90.00
#
_symmetry.space_group_name_H-M   'P 1'
#
loop_
_entity.id
_entity.type
_entity.pdbx_description
1 polymer ?
#
loop_
_entity_poly.entity_id
_entity_poly.type
_entity_poly.pdbx_seq_one_letter_code
_entity_poly.pdbx_strand_id
1 'polypeptide(L)'
;MLRTARIRAVLVSLVREFNRSQPRPWYDDPRQGFKSLEDVTLTFINSILMVFPTVYIDDSIGSPSCLGAHPRREWRNFFHPREQSILLNGPRVRDMGTAAIIAARTGNPSDHANKRFRTFIFMFANTFFHEMAHMLVTFLTQDLTLTPPNIGPRISGYSNGGIGEAGRWLETTAFGGTLEYYRDHSDDGGQPGIPHILTEGGVRRISQHSIDDIVSYCDHYPPVNLTDPMRWIVMDEYRRHCQKVDVGPQSALAQLPFQPGLRAQAA
;
A
#
# COMPACT_ATOMS: atom_id res chain seq x y z
N MET A 1 6.54 -7.23 -7.69
CA MET A 1 5.66 -6.03 -7.79
C MET A 1 6.38 -4.78 -8.33
N LEU A 2 7.46 -4.29 -7.71
CA LEU A 2 8.09 -3.00 -8.05
C LEU A 2 8.70 -2.87 -9.46
N ARG A 3 9.03 -3.99 -10.11
CA ARG A 3 9.71 -4.00 -11.42
C ARG A 3 8.79 -3.71 -12.62
N THR A 4 7.47 -3.67 -12.42
CA THR A 4 6.54 -3.48 -13.53
C THR A 4 6.62 -2.05 -14.09
N ALA A 5 6.39 -1.88 -15.40
CA ALA A 5 6.39 -0.56 -16.03
C ALA A 5 5.33 0.37 -15.42
N ARG A 6 4.14 -0.16 -15.08
CA ARG A 6 3.06 0.61 -14.46
C ARG A 6 3.44 1.13 -13.08
N ILE A 7 3.96 0.27 -12.19
CA ILE A 7 4.36 0.71 -10.84
C ILE A 7 5.49 1.74 -10.91
N ARG A 8 6.46 1.55 -11.81
CA ARG A 8 7.50 2.56 -12.07
C ARG A 8 6.90 3.90 -12.51
N ALA A 9 5.97 3.90 -13.47
CA ALA A 9 5.31 5.13 -13.93
C ALA A 9 4.51 5.84 -12.83
N VAL A 10 3.87 5.07 -11.94
CA VAL A 10 3.15 5.62 -10.78
C VAL A 10 4.14 6.25 -9.79
N LEU A 11 5.26 5.59 -9.47
CA LEU A 11 6.28 6.13 -8.57
C LEU A 11 6.95 7.38 -9.16
N VAL A 12 7.28 7.39 -10.46
CA VAL A 12 7.76 8.61 -11.16
C VAL A 12 6.75 9.75 -11.03
N SER A 13 5.46 9.45 -11.11
CA SER A 13 4.40 10.45 -10.94
C SER A 13 4.34 11.00 -9.51
N LEU A 14 4.61 10.15 -8.49
CA LEU A 14 4.74 10.60 -7.10
C LEU A 14 5.95 11.52 -6.93
N VAL A 15 7.12 11.15 -7.46
CA VAL A 15 8.32 12.02 -7.41
C VAL A 15 8.05 13.36 -8.11
N ARG A 16 7.37 13.34 -9.25
CA ARG A 16 6.99 14.55 -9.99
C ARG A 16 6.08 15.45 -9.15
N GLU A 17 5.07 14.87 -8.50
CA GLU A 17 4.14 15.64 -7.67
C GLU A 17 4.86 16.20 -6.44
N PHE A 18 5.73 15.41 -5.81
CA PHE A 18 6.58 15.88 -4.71
C PHE A 18 7.43 17.08 -5.13
N ASN A 19 8.09 16.99 -6.27
CA ASN A 19 8.96 18.07 -6.77
C ASN A 19 8.19 19.36 -7.08
N ARG A 20 6.89 19.29 -7.41
CA ARG A 20 6.03 20.47 -7.56
C ARG A 20 5.70 21.11 -6.22
N SER A 21 5.46 20.29 -5.19
CA SER A 21 5.13 20.74 -3.82
C SER A 21 6.30 21.40 -3.12
N GLN A 22 7.46 20.77 -3.26
CA GLN A 22 8.70 21.17 -2.62
C GLN A 22 9.79 21.11 -3.67
N PRO A 23 9.92 22.17 -4.49
CA PRO A 23 11.01 22.27 -5.45
C PRO A 23 12.32 22.17 -4.69
N ARG A 24 12.98 21.03 -4.84
CA ARG A 24 14.30 20.79 -4.28
C ARG A 24 15.24 20.50 -5.44
N PRO A 25 16.48 20.98 -5.38
CA PRO A 25 17.44 20.87 -6.47
C PRO A 25 18.11 19.48 -6.51
N TRP A 26 17.41 18.36 -6.29
CA TRP A 26 18.05 17.02 -6.40
C TRP A 26 18.64 16.76 -7.79
N TYR A 27 18.17 17.50 -8.80
CA TYR A 27 18.71 17.54 -10.16
C TYR A 27 19.96 18.42 -10.30
N ASP A 28 20.10 19.43 -9.45
CA ASP A 28 21.19 20.41 -9.51
C ASP A 28 22.22 20.22 -8.39
N ASP A 29 22.04 19.25 -7.49
CA ASP A 29 23.07 18.82 -6.54
C ASP A 29 24.01 17.81 -7.21
N PRO A 30 25.20 18.24 -7.69
CA PRO A 30 26.16 17.35 -8.36
C PRO A 30 26.65 16.21 -7.46
N ARG A 31 26.39 16.25 -6.14
CA ARG A 31 26.74 15.18 -5.21
C ARG A 31 25.80 13.97 -5.29
N GLN A 32 24.57 14.16 -5.79
CA GLN A 32 23.58 13.08 -5.93
C GLN A 32 23.49 12.56 -7.37
N GLY A 33 23.76 13.40 -8.37
CA GLY A 33 24.01 12.98 -9.74
C GLY A 33 22.80 12.40 -10.49
N PHE A 34 21.57 12.64 -10.04
CA PHE A 34 20.36 12.23 -10.75
C PHE A 34 20.14 13.08 -12.00
N LYS A 35 19.92 12.45 -13.15
CA LYS A 35 19.75 13.16 -14.44
C LYS A 35 18.28 13.34 -14.84
N SER A 36 17.36 12.63 -14.18
CA SER A 36 15.92 12.62 -14.48
C SER A 36 15.07 12.10 -13.32
N LEU A 37 13.75 12.35 -13.34
CA LEU A 37 12.78 11.81 -12.37
C LEU A 37 12.79 10.28 -12.36
N GLU A 38 13.01 9.71 -13.54
CA GLU A 38 13.15 8.29 -13.78
C GLU A 38 14.40 7.74 -13.08
N ASP A 39 15.55 8.43 -13.14
CA ASP A 39 16.78 8.01 -12.47
C ASP A 39 16.64 8.00 -10.95
N VAL A 40 15.98 9.02 -10.38
CA VAL A 40 15.67 9.09 -8.94
C VAL A 40 14.82 7.87 -8.54
N THR A 41 13.76 7.61 -9.31
CA THR A 41 12.83 6.50 -9.04
C THR A 41 13.50 5.14 -9.18
N LEU A 42 14.32 4.96 -10.22
CA LEU A 42 15.06 3.72 -10.44
C LEU A 42 16.11 3.48 -9.36
N THR A 43 16.82 4.53 -8.93
CA THR A 43 17.76 4.43 -7.81
C THR A 43 17.05 3.95 -6.55
N PHE A 44 15.92 4.57 -6.18
CA PHE A 44 15.12 4.12 -5.04
C PHE A 44 14.69 2.65 -5.16
N ILE A 45 14.08 2.27 -6.30
CA ILE A 45 13.61 0.90 -6.52
C ILE A 45 14.77 -0.09 -6.44
N ASN A 46 15.92 0.23 -7.04
CA ASN A 46 17.09 -0.62 -7.03
C ASN A 46 17.63 -0.79 -5.60
N SER A 47 17.67 0.26 -4.79
CA SER A 47 18.06 0.16 -3.38
C SER A 47 17.18 -0.83 -2.63
N ILE A 48 15.85 -0.71 -2.74
CA ILE A 48 14.88 -1.62 -2.11
C ILE A 48 15.02 -3.07 -2.61
N LEU A 49 15.30 -3.26 -3.91
CA LEU A 49 15.45 -4.59 -4.50
C LEU A 49 16.80 -5.25 -4.17
N MET A 50 17.86 -4.46 -3.97
CA MET A 50 19.17 -4.97 -3.56
C MET A 50 19.15 -5.35 -2.08
N VAL A 51 18.54 -4.50 -1.24
CA VAL A 51 18.43 -4.73 0.19
C VAL A 51 17.00 -4.40 0.61
N PHE A 52 16.23 -5.44 0.94
CA PHE A 52 14.87 -5.24 1.41
C PHE A 52 14.85 -4.51 2.77
N PRO A 53 13.91 -3.58 3.01
CA PRO A 53 13.76 -2.90 4.29
C PRO A 53 13.62 -3.86 5.47
N THR A 54 14.02 -3.39 6.65
CA THR A 54 13.76 -4.14 7.89
C THR A 54 12.27 -4.07 8.21
N VAL A 55 11.65 -5.22 8.41
CA VAL A 55 10.24 -5.32 8.80
C VAL A 55 10.15 -5.73 10.26
N TYR A 56 9.43 -4.96 11.06
CA TYR A 56 9.14 -5.28 12.46
C TYR A 56 7.66 -5.61 12.63
N ILE A 57 7.39 -6.58 13.49
CA ILE A 57 6.03 -6.88 13.96
C ILE A 57 5.85 -6.07 15.24
N ASP A 58 4.96 -5.08 15.21
CA ASP A 58 4.77 -4.12 16.29
C ASP A 58 3.41 -4.34 16.98
N ASP A 59 3.48 -4.78 18.23
CA ASP A 59 2.31 -5.03 19.07
C ASP A 59 1.71 -3.78 19.72
N SER A 60 2.40 -2.64 19.62
CA SER A 60 1.90 -1.36 20.13
C SER A 60 0.91 -0.69 19.19
N ILE A 61 0.79 -1.14 17.93
CA ILE A 61 -0.19 -0.63 16.96
C ILE A 61 -1.60 -1.12 17.36
N GLY A 62 -2.26 -0.34 18.22
CA GLY A 62 -3.51 -0.74 18.87
C GLY A 62 -4.76 -0.67 17.99
N SER A 63 -4.74 0.06 16.86
CA SER A 63 -5.89 0.12 15.96
C SER A 63 -5.82 -0.97 14.88
N PRO A 64 -6.85 -1.83 14.75
CA PRO A 64 -6.93 -2.81 13.66
C PRO A 64 -6.95 -2.19 12.26
N SER A 65 -7.34 -0.91 12.15
CA SER A 65 -7.36 -0.17 10.89
C SER A 65 -5.99 0.39 10.49
N CYS A 66 -5.03 0.43 11.42
CA CYS A 66 -3.65 0.81 11.15
C CYS A 66 -2.86 -0.47 10.89
N LEU A 67 -2.66 -0.82 9.62
CA LEU A 67 -2.05 -2.10 9.23
C LEU A 67 -0.51 -2.08 9.28
N GLY A 68 0.07 -0.90 9.18
CA GLY A 68 1.50 -0.69 9.27
C GLY A 68 1.85 0.78 9.37
N ALA A 69 3.15 1.04 9.49
CA ALA A 69 3.70 2.38 9.53
C ALA A 69 5.16 2.38 9.06
N HIS A 70 5.57 3.44 8.40
CA HIS A 70 6.96 3.74 8.12
C HIS A 70 7.48 4.81 9.09
N PRO A 71 8.24 4.44 10.15
CA PRO A 71 8.96 5.42 10.95
C PRO A 71 10.04 6.05 10.08
N ARG A 72 9.86 7.34 9.77
CA ARG A 72 10.82 8.09 8.98
C ARG A 72 12.14 8.17 9.74
N ARG A 73 13.26 8.01 9.03
CA ARG A 73 14.58 8.30 9.58
C ARG A 73 15.36 9.16 8.60
N GLU A 74 16.09 10.13 9.14
CA GLU A 74 17.05 10.89 8.36
C GLU A 74 18.09 9.96 7.75
N TRP A 75 18.60 10.34 6.58
CA TRP A 75 19.74 9.66 5.99
C TRP A 75 20.62 10.70 5.30
N ARG A 76 21.93 10.46 5.27
CA ARG A 76 22.89 11.34 4.61
C ARG A 76 23.79 10.51 3.71
N ASN A 77 24.14 11.06 2.55
CA ASN A 77 25.01 10.46 1.54
C ASN A 77 24.42 9.24 0.82
N PHE A 78 24.08 8.16 1.54
CA PHE A 78 23.54 6.93 0.95
C PHE A 78 22.27 6.48 1.67
N PHE A 79 21.23 6.20 0.89
CA PHE A 79 19.98 5.68 1.41
C PHE A 79 20.10 4.17 1.67
N HIS A 80 20.03 3.76 2.93
CA HIS A 80 20.09 2.36 3.32
C HIS A 80 18.71 1.82 3.72
N PRO A 81 18.05 0.98 2.91
CA PRO A 81 16.70 0.50 3.19
C PRO A 81 16.51 -0.19 4.55
N ARG A 82 17.53 -0.88 5.09
CA ARG A 82 17.39 -1.52 6.43
C ARG A 82 17.25 -0.53 7.57
N GLU A 83 17.68 0.71 7.38
CA GLU A 83 17.50 1.77 8.37
C GLU A 83 16.11 2.42 8.25
N GLN A 84 15.41 2.14 7.16
CA GLN A 84 14.10 2.69 6.82
C GLN A 84 13.06 1.59 7.03
N SER A 85 12.73 1.33 8.29
CA SER A 85 11.92 0.16 8.61
C SER A 85 10.44 0.31 8.20
N ILE A 86 9.76 -0.83 8.10
CA ILE A 86 8.30 -0.92 8.00
C ILE A 86 7.82 -1.68 9.22
N LEU A 87 6.92 -1.07 9.98
CA LEU A 87 6.23 -1.70 11.10
C LEU A 87 4.94 -2.31 10.58
N LEU A 88 4.65 -3.55 10.95
CA LEU A 88 3.37 -4.21 10.68
C LEU A 88 2.59 -4.38 11.97
N ASN A 89 1.28 -4.26 11.89
CA ASN A 89 0.39 -4.46 13.04
C ASN A 89 0.48 -5.91 13.55
N GLY A 90 1.06 -6.08 14.74
CA GLY A 90 1.33 -7.38 15.35
C GLY A 90 0.10 -8.26 15.55
N PRO A 91 -0.99 -7.76 16.16
CA PRO A 91 -2.27 -8.46 16.20
C PRO A 91 -2.72 -9.00 14.84
N ARG A 92 -2.63 -8.20 13.77
CA ARG A 92 -3.07 -8.60 12.43
C ARG A 92 -2.16 -9.63 11.77
N VAL A 93 -0.85 -9.58 12.05
CA VAL A 93 0.10 -10.62 11.60
C VAL A 93 -0.21 -11.96 12.29
N ARG A 94 -0.61 -11.94 13.58
CA ARG A 94 -1.04 -13.16 14.29
C ARG A 94 -2.36 -13.72 13.75
N ASP A 95 -3.31 -12.85 13.39
CA ASP A 95 -4.56 -13.27 12.75
C ASP A 95 -4.28 -13.98 11.41
N MET A 96 -3.37 -13.42 10.60
CA MET A 96 -2.87 -14.07 9.37
C MET A 96 -2.23 -15.43 9.67
N GLY A 97 -1.37 -15.52 10.69
CA GLY A 97 -0.73 -16.78 11.08
C GLY A 97 -1.74 -17.86 11.50
N THR A 98 -2.77 -17.46 12.24
CA THR A 98 -3.89 -18.36 12.61
C THR A 98 -4.63 -18.86 11.37
N ALA A 99 -4.98 -17.96 10.45
CA ALA A 99 -5.63 -18.33 9.20
C ALA A 99 -4.76 -19.28 8.37
N ALA A 100 -3.44 -19.05 8.31
CA ALA A 100 -2.48 -19.91 7.61
C ALA A 100 -2.45 -21.34 8.17
N ILE A 101 -2.37 -21.47 9.50
CA ILE A 101 -2.34 -22.77 10.18
C ILE A 101 -3.63 -23.55 9.91
N ILE A 102 -4.79 -22.88 9.97
CA ILE A 102 -6.08 -23.54 9.69
C ILE A 102 -6.16 -23.95 8.22
N ALA A 103 -5.80 -23.06 7.29
CA ALA A 103 -5.79 -23.34 5.85
C ALA A 103 -4.88 -24.53 5.49
N ALA A 104 -3.71 -24.63 6.13
CA ALA A 104 -2.78 -25.74 5.92
C ALA A 104 -3.35 -27.08 6.43
N ARG A 105 -4.18 -27.07 7.50
CA ARG A 105 -4.82 -28.27 8.04
C ARG A 105 -5.98 -28.75 7.18
N THR A 106 -6.75 -27.85 6.58
CA THR A 106 -7.90 -28.21 5.76
C THR A 106 -7.51 -28.59 4.34
N GLY A 107 -6.41 -28.03 3.82
CA GLY A 107 -5.84 -28.36 2.51
C GLY A 107 -6.73 -28.03 1.31
N ASN A 108 -7.89 -27.41 1.53
CA ASN A 108 -8.86 -27.06 0.50
C ASN A 108 -8.76 -25.55 0.16
N PRO A 109 -8.37 -25.18 -1.07
CA PRO A 109 -8.27 -23.78 -1.49
C PRO A 109 -9.59 -23.00 -1.42
N SER A 110 -10.73 -23.69 -1.52
CA SER A 110 -12.06 -23.05 -1.46
C SER A 110 -12.55 -22.82 -0.02
N ASP A 111 -11.84 -23.37 0.97
CA ASP A 111 -12.17 -23.25 2.38
C ASP A 111 -12.06 -21.81 2.87
N HIS A 112 -12.92 -21.48 3.82
CA HIS A 112 -12.99 -20.16 4.40
C HIS A 112 -11.65 -19.69 4.98
N ALA A 113 -10.93 -20.58 5.67
CA ALA A 113 -9.61 -20.28 6.22
C ALA A 113 -8.58 -19.95 5.14
N ASN A 114 -8.63 -20.64 4.00
CA ASN A 114 -7.73 -20.37 2.88
C ASN A 114 -8.01 -18.98 2.26
N LYS A 115 -9.28 -18.67 2.02
CA LYS A 115 -9.71 -17.34 1.55
C LYS A 115 -9.27 -16.22 2.49
N ARG A 116 -9.41 -16.42 3.80
CA ARG A 116 -8.91 -15.46 4.81
C ARG A 116 -7.39 -15.28 4.72
N PHE A 117 -6.64 -16.38 4.68
CA PHE A 117 -5.18 -16.33 4.59
C PHE A 117 -4.71 -15.57 3.34
N ARG A 118 -5.31 -15.87 2.17
CA ARG A 118 -5.00 -15.16 0.92
C ARG A 118 -5.38 -13.69 0.97
N THR A 119 -6.51 -13.35 1.60
CA THR A 119 -6.91 -11.96 1.82
C THR A 119 -5.93 -11.22 2.75
N PHE A 120 -5.36 -11.89 3.76
CA PHE A 120 -4.28 -11.32 4.58
C PHE A 120 -2.98 -11.11 3.79
N ILE A 121 -2.59 -12.03 2.91
CA ILE A 121 -1.44 -11.84 2.02
C ILE A 121 -1.66 -10.59 1.15
N PHE A 122 -2.85 -10.49 0.55
CA PHE A 122 -3.23 -9.31 -0.24
C PHE A 122 -3.21 -8.04 0.61
N MET A 123 -3.73 -8.09 1.83
CA MET A 123 -3.70 -6.99 2.78
C MET A 123 -2.29 -6.48 3.03
N PHE A 124 -1.39 -7.34 3.50
CA PHE A 124 -0.02 -6.93 3.82
C PHE A 124 0.79 -6.55 2.58
N ALA A 125 0.57 -7.19 1.43
CA ALA A 125 1.19 -6.77 0.18
C ALA A 125 0.85 -5.31 -0.18
N ASN A 126 -0.42 -4.92 0.02
CA ASN A 126 -0.84 -3.53 -0.17
C ASN A 126 -0.33 -2.61 0.94
N THR A 127 -0.24 -3.06 2.20
CA THR A 127 0.42 -2.30 3.27
C THR A 127 1.86 -1.99 2.91
N PHE A 128 2.63 -2.96 2.41
CA PHE A 128 3.99 -2.70 1.93
C PHE A 128 4.01 -1.70 0.77
N PHE A 129 3.08 -1.84 -0.19
CA PHE A 129 2.95 -0.87 -1.28
C PHE A 129 2.72 0.56 -0.77
N HIS A 130 1.80 0.70 0.19
CA HIS A 130 1.46 1.95 0.86
C HIS A 130 2.67 2.54 1.58
N GLU A 131 3.32 1.78 2.46
CA GLU A 131 4.46 2.26 3.26
C GLU A 131 5.69 2.58 2.41
N MET A 132 5.87 1.93 1.26
CA MET A 132 6.92 2.29 0.30
C MET A 132 6.72 3.69 -0.29
N ALA A 133 5.49 4.21 -0.36
CA ALA A 133 5.25 5.59 -0.79
C ALA A 133 5.82 6.58 0.22
N HIS A 134 5.59 6.34 1.52
CA HIS A 134 6.14 7.16 2.60
C HIS A 134 7.67 7.04 2.64
N MET A 135 8.20 5.84 2.43
CA MET A 135 9.63 5.62 2.34
C MET A 135 10.27 6.32 1.13
N LEU A 136 9.58 6.38 -0.01
CA LEU A 136 10.02 7.18 -1.15
C LEU A 136 10.02 8.67 -0.81
N VAL A 137 9.03 9.16 -0.06
CA VAL A 137 9.06 10.55 0.44
C VAL A 137 10.28 10.78 1.33
N THR A 138 10.59 9.88 2.27
CA THR A 138 11.80 9.95 3.12
C THR A 138 13.09 9.88 2.28
N PHE A 139 13.11 9.04 1.25
CA PHE A 139 14.20 8.98 0.28
C PHE A 139 14.39 10.33 -0.39
N LEU A 140 13.32 10.96 -0.85
CA LEU A 140 13.41 12.29 -1.44
C LEU A 140 13.91 13.28 -0.38
N THR A 141 13.23 13.44 0.75
CA THR A 141 13.50 14.55 1.69
C THR A 141 14.84 14.46 2.43
N GLN A 142 15.41 13.26 2.60
CA GLN A 142 16.61 12.97 3.41
C GLN A 142 16.43 13.22 4.92
N ASP A 143 15.22 13.56 5.35
CA ASP A 143 14.93 14.03 6.70
C ASP A 143 13.56 13.50 7.19
N LEU A 144 13.11 14.00 8.34
CA LEU A 144 11.84 13.63 8.95
C LEU A 144 10.62 14.39 8.38
N THR A 145 10.75 15.08 7.25
CA THR A 145 9.69 15.90 6.65
C THR A 145 8.42 15.07 6.44
N LEU A 146 7.30 15.62 6.92
CA LEU A 146 6.00 15.03 6.69
C LEU A 146 5.63 15.13 5.20
N THR A 147 4.83 14.17 4.73
CA THR A 147 4.29 14.20 3.38
C THR A 147 3.59 15.54 3.10
N PRO A 148 3.95 16.26 2.02
CA PRO A 148 3.34 17.54 1.68
C PRO A 148 1.81 17.43 1.49
N PRO A 149 1.03 18.44 1.91
CA PRO A 149 -0.44 18.40 1.91
C PRO A 149 -1.09 18.03 0.57
N ASN A 150 -0.51 18.45 -0.57
CA ASN A 150 -1.05 18.14 -1.90
C ASN A 150 -0.75 16.71 -2.37
N ILE A 151 0.14 15.99 -1.68
CA ILE A 151 0.36 14.56 -1.86
C ILE A 151 -0.54 13.81 -0.87
N GLY A 152 -1.84 13.86 -1.12
CA GLY A 152 -2.85 13.16 -0.33
C GLY A 152 -3.81 12.35 -1.20
N PRO A 153 -4.78 11.65 -0.57
CA PRO A 153 -5.85 10.98 -1.30
C PRO A 153 -6.61 11.99 -2.17
N ARG A 154 -6.92 11.61 -3.41
CA ARG A 154 -7.77 12.42 -4.31
C ARG A 154 -9.24 12.07 -4.13
N ILE A 155 -9.67 11.97 -2.86
CA ILE A 155 -11.03 11.62 -2.46
C ILE A 155 -11.45 12.63 -1.38
N SER A 156 -12.58 13.30 -1.61
CA SER A 156 -13.14 14.26 -0.65
C SER A 156 -13.44 13.59 0.71
N GLY A 157 -13.18 14.29 1.81
CA GLY A 157 -13.39 13.79 3.18
C GLY A 157 -12.23 12.98 3.76
N TYR A 158 -11.22 12.63 2.96
CA TYR A 158 -10.02 11.90 3.41
C TYR A 158 -8.82 12.82 3.74
N SER A 159 -9.04 14.13 3.88
CA SER A 159 -7.96 15.08 4.21
C SER A 159 -7.46 14.88 5.64
N ASN A 160 -6.16 14.70 5.82
CA ASN A 160 -5.55 14.52 7.15
C ASN A 160 -5.11 15.86 7.77
N GLY A 161 -6.02 16.84 7.87
CA GLY A 161 -5.77 18.08 8.60
C GLY A 161 -4.59 18.92 8.08
N GLY A 162 -4.33 18.90 6.77
CA GLY A 162 -3.23 19.63 6.14
C GLY A 162 -1.91 18.85 6.06
N ILE A 163 -1.87 17.58 6.48
CA ILE A 163 -0.74 16.67 6.24
C ILE A 163 -1.11 15.76 5.06
N GLY A 164 -0.16 15.53 4.16
CA GLY A 164 -0.35 14.59 3.06
C GLY A 164 -0.32 13.13 3.51
N GLU A 165 -0.72 12.24 2.62
CA GLU A 165 -0.76 10.79 2.84
C GLU A 165 -0.27 10.12 1.54
N ALA A 166 1.04 9.82 1.49
CA ALA A 166 1.70 9.39 0.26
C ALA A 166 1.23 8.00 -0.17
N GLY A 167 0.93 7.12 0.78
CA GLY A 167 0.43 5.79 0.48
C GLY A 167 -0.95 5.81 -0.17
N ARG A 168 -1.88 6.62 0.35
CA ARG A 168 -3.20 6.86 -0.25
C ARG A 168 -3.11 7.57 -1.58
N TRP A 169 -2.17 8.50 -1.75
CA TRP A 169 -1.90 9.10 -3.06
C TRP A 169 -1.46 8.02 -4.07
N LEU A 170 -0.57 7.11 -3.64
CA LEU A 170 -0.05 6.03 -4.46
C LEU A 170 -1.16 5.03 -4.83
N GLU A 171 -1.97 4.61 -3.86
CA GLU A 171 -3.16 3.77 -4.08
C GLU A 171 -4.12 4.42 -5.08
N THR A 172 -4.46 5.70 -4.88
CA THR A 172 -5.39 6.41 -5.76
C THR A 172 -4.89 6.46 -7.20
N THR A 173 -3.59 6.67 -7.38
CA THR A 173 -2.96 6.73 -8.70
C THR A 173 -2.83 5.34 -9.34
N ALA A 174 -2.52 4.31 -8.57
CA ALA A 174 -2.34 2.96 -9.08
C ALA A 174 -3.67 2.24 -9.36
N PHE A 175 -4.61 2.35 -8.43
CA PHE A 175 -5.85 1.56 -8.36
C PHE A 175 -7.08 2.36 -8.81
N GLY A 176 -6.97 3.68 -8.91
CA GLY A 176 -8.08 4.59 -9.19
C GLY A 176 -8.93 4.92 -7.95
N GLY A 177 -8.42 4.68 -6.75
CA GLY A 177 -9.08 4.93 -5.47
C GLY A 177 -8.26 4.45 -4.27
N THR A 178 -8.77 4.58 -3.05
CA THR A 178 -8.11 4.10 -1.82
C THR A 178 -8.60 2.71 -1.42
N LEU A 179 -7.69 1.88 -0.93
CA LEU A 179 -8.01 0.51 -0.53
C LEU A 179 -8.39 0.46 0.95
N GLU A 180 -9.59 -0.01 1.24
CA GLU A 180 -10.07 -0.16 2.62
C GLU A 180 -10.57 -1.59 2.88
N TYR A 181 -10.53 -2.00 4.14
CA TYR A 181 -11.00 -3.31 4.60
C TYR A 181 -12.18 -3.11 5.54
N TYR A 182 -13.39 -3.40 5.06
CA TYR A 182 -14.60 -3.30 5.87
C TYR A 182 -14.86 -4.57 6.64
N ARG A 183 -15.41 -4.45 7.85
CA ARG A 183 -15.78 -5.61 8.64
C ARG A 183 -16.87 -6.43 7.94
N ASP A 184 -16.66 -7.73 7.83
CA ASP A 184 -17.68 -8.72 7.53
C ASP A 184 -18.42 -9.09 8.82
N HIS A 185 -19.70 -8.72 8.92
CA HIS A 185 -20.50 -9.04 10.10
C HIS A 185 -20.86 -10.52 10.22
N SER A 186 -20.67 -11.29 9.15
CA SER A 186 -20.84 -12.75 9.17
C SER A 186 -19.59 -13.49 9.64
N ASP A 187 -18.49 -12.76 9.90
CA ASP A 187 -17.20 -13.33 10.24
C ASP A 187 -16.72 -12.96 11.66
N ASP A 188 -15.70 -13.65 12.17
CA ASP A 188 -15.16 -13.46 13.52
C ASP A 188 -14.28 -12.19 13.66
N GLY A 189 -13.76 -11.95 14.87
CA GLY A 189 -12.94 -10.78 15.18
C GLY A 189 -11.54 -10.78 14.57
N GLY A 190 -11.01 -11.94 14.18
CA GLY A 190 -9.70 -12.13 13.56
C GLY A 190 -9.75 -12.12 12.03
N GLN A 191 -10.88 -11.75 11.43
CA GLN A 191 -11.05 -11.64 9.98
C GLN A 191 -10.13 -10.58 9.37
N PRO A 192 -9.71 -10.70 8.10
CA PRO A 192 -9.03 -9.64 7.35
C PRO A 192 -9.97 -8.50 6.92
N GLY A 193 -11.28 -8.67 7.06
CA GLY A 193 -12.26 -7.77 6.46
C GLY A 193 -12.38 -7.96 4.95
N ILE A 194 -13.34 -7.26 4.36
CA ILE A 194 -13.68 -7.30 2.94
C ILE A 194 -12.98 -6.14 2.24
N PRO A 195 -12.02 -6.40 1.34
CA PRO A 195 -11.33 -5.34 0.60
C PRO A 195 -12.26 -4.62 -0.38
N HIS A 196 -12.19 -3.29 -0.38
CA HIS A 196 -12.91 -2.40 -1.27
C HIS A 196 -12.00 -1.28 -1.78
N ILE A 197 -12.21 -0.84 -3.02
CA ILE A 197 -11.67 0.43 -3.50
C ILE A 197 -12.73 1.50 -3.39
N LEU A 198 -12.40 2.55 -2.68
CA LEU A 198 -13.20 3.74 -2.53
C LEU A 198 -12.76 4.76 -3.56
N THR A 199 -13.72 5.42 -4.18
CA THR A 199 -13.52 6.47 -5.17
C THR A 199 -14.49 7.61 -4.86
N GLU A 200 -14.31 8.77 -5.49
CA GLU A 200 -15.31 9.85 -5.39
C GLU A 200 -16.71 9.41 -5.88
N GLY A 201 -16.75 8.48 -6.83
CA GLY A 201 -18.00 7.96 -7.42
C GLY A 201 -18.63 6.79 -6.67
N GLY A 202 -18.06 6.35 -5.55
CA GLY A 202 -18.59 5.26 -4.74
C GLY A 202 -17.57 4.19 -4.37
N VAL A 203 -18.07 3.06 -3.88
CA VAL A 203 -17.29 1.97 -3.28
C VAL A 203 -17.44 0.70 -4.11
N ARG A 204 -16.33 0.01 -4.41
CA ARG A 204 -16.35 -1.26 -5.18
C ARG A 204 -15.64 -2.35 -4.41
N ARG A 205 -16.31 -3.49 -4.22
CA ARG A 205 -15.74 -4.68 -3.60
C ARG A 205 -14.69 -5.32 -4.51
N ILE A 206 -13.59 -5.80 -3.93
CA ILE A 206 -12.63 -6.67 -4.61
C ILE A 206 -13.12 -8.10 -4.49
N SER A 207 -13.27 -8.78 -5.63
CA SER A 207 -13.70 -10.18 -5.64
C SER A 207 -12.61 -11.09 -5.06
N GLN A 208 -13.00 -12.19 -4.42
CA GLN A 208 -12.05 -13.19 -3.94
C GLN A 208 -11.22 -13.76 -5.10
N HIS A 209 -11.83 -13.96 -6.26
CA HIS A 209 -11.12 -14.43 -7.46
C HIS A 209 -9.96 -13.49 -7.84
N SER A 210 -10.19 -12.18 -7.84
CA SER A 210 -9.14 -11.20 -8.10
C SER A 210 -8.02 -11.25 -7.06
N ILE A 211 -8.35 -11.45 -5.78
CA ILE A 211 -7.35 -11.64 -4.71
C ILE A 211 -6.53 -12.89 -4.99
N ASP A 212 -7.20 -13.99 -5.36
CA ASP A 212 -6.56 -15.25 -5.61
C ASP A 212 -5.61 -15.17 -6.81
N ASP A 213 -5.99 -14.50 -7.90
CA ASP A 213 -5.11 -14.33 -9.07
C ASP A 213 -3.84 -13.55 -8.70
N ILE A 214 -3.98 -12.48 -7.90
CA ILE A 214 -2.86 -11.64 -7.45
C ILE A 214 -1.90 -12.43 -6.57
N VAL A 215 -2.44 -13.14 -5.58
CA VAL A 215 -1.65 -13.92 -4.63
C VAL A 215 -0.99 -15.11 -5.34
N SER A 216 -1.69 -15.80 -6.24
CA SER A 216 -1.13 -16.92 -7.02
C SER A 216 0.00 -16.46 -7.93
N TYR A 217 -0.08 -15.26 -8.50
CA TYR A 217 1.02 -14.70 -9.28
C TYR A 217 2.30 -14.54 -8.44
N CYS A 218 2.17 -14.20 -7.16
CA CYS A 218 3.31 -14.13 -6.23
C CYS A 218 3.91 -15.51 -5.94
N ASP A 219 3.10 -16.58 -5.97
CA ASP A 219 3.55 -17.95 -5.68
C ASP A 219 4.35 -18.59 -6.85
N HIS A 220 4.14 -18.14 -8.10
CA HIS A 220 4.68 -18.79 -9.31
C HIS A 220 6.05 -18.26 -9.79
N TYR A 221 6.64 -17.24 -9.15
CA TYR A 221 7.96 -16.71 -9.56
C TYR A 221 9.07 -17.00 -8.53
N PRO A 222 10.02 -17.93 -8.81
CA PRO A 222 11.29 -18.01 -8.09
C PRO A 222 12.19 -16.79 -8.40
N PRO A 223 13.29 -16.55 -7.64
CA PRO A 223 14.12 -15.36 -7.83
C PRO A 223 14.75 -15.33 -9.22
N VAL A 224 14.28 -14.36 -10.02
CA VAL A 224 14.90 -13.78 -11.23
C VAL A 224 15.24 -14.75 -12.37
N ASN A 225 14.47 -14.67 -13.47
CA ASN A 225 15.05 -14.74 -14.81
C ASN A 225 14.33 -13.73 -15.73
N LEU A 226 15.12 -12.87 -16.39
CA LEU A 226 14.69 -11.63 -17.06
C LEU A 226 14.61 -11.82 -18.57
N THR A 227 13.58 -12.47 -19.10
CA THR A 227 13.42 -12.54 -20.57
C THR A 227 11.99 -12.66 -21.11
N ASP A 228 10.94 -12.68 -20.30
CA ASP A 228 9.58 -12.84 -20.85
C ASP A 228 8.72 -11.55 -20.74
N PRO A 229 8.47 -10.85 -21.86
CA PRO A 229 7.59 -9.70 -21.91
C PRO A 229 6.17 -10.15 -22.24
N MET A 230 5.34 -10.46 -21.23
CA MET A 230 3.85 -10.50 -21.19
C MET A 230 3.43 -11.39 -19.99
N ARG A 231 2.55 -11.00 -19.06
CA ARG A 231 1.19 -10.52 -19.22
C ARG A 231 0.89 -9.43 -18.20
N TRP A 232 0.30 -8.38 -18.75
CA TRP A 232 -0.37 -7.28 -18.08
C TRP A 232 -1.47 -7.81 -17.16
N ILE A 233 -1.84 -6.98 -16.16
CA ILE A 233 -2.90 -7.19 -15.16
C ILE A 233 -2.36 -7.70 -13.82
N VAL A 234 -2.29 -6.84 -12.82
CA VAL A 234 -3.32 -6.90 -11.78
C VAL A 234 -4.31 -5.74 -11.81
N MET A 235 -4.01 -4.63 -12.49
CA MET A 235 -4.82 -3.41 -12.34
C MET A 235 -5.79 -3.12 -13.50
N ASP A 236 -5.69 -3.82 -14.63
CA ASP A 236 -6.59 -3.65 -15.78
C ASP A 236 -7.77 -4.65 -15.81
N GLU A 237 -7.61 -5.88 -15.31
CA GLU A 237 -8.75 -6.75 -14.99
C GLU A 237 -9.45 -6.34 -13.69
N TYR A 238 -8.75 -5.66 -12.79
CA TYR A 238 -9.34 -5.04 -11.61
C TYR A 238 -10.48 -4.06 -11.95
N ARG A 239 -10.42 -3.42 -13.13
CA ARG A 239 -11.55 -2.64 -13.64
C ARG A 239 -12.64 -3.47 -14.31
N ARG A 240 -12.32 -4.62 -14.91
CA ARG A 240 -13.28 -5.45 -15.67
C ARG A 240 -14.08 -6.43 -14.81
N HIS A 241 -13.49 -6.93 -13.71
CA HIS A 241 -14.12 -7.95 -12.85
C HIS A 241 -14.72 -7.40 -11.56
N CYS A 242 -14.56 -6.11 -11.28
CA CYS A 242 -15.35 -5.44 -10.25
C CYS A 242 -16.76 -5.19 -10.79
N GLN A 243 -17.73 -5.96 -10.30
CA GLN A 243 -19.14 -5.64 -10.52
C GLN A 243 -19.45 -4.29 -9.87
N LYS A 244 -20.04 -3.38 -10.64
CA LYS A 244 -20.67 -2.18 -10.10
C LYS A 244 -21.86 -2.66 -9.27
N VAL A 245 -21.77 -2.52 -7.95
CA VAL A 245 -22.93 -2.71 -7.09
C VAL A 245 -23.65 -1.37 -7.07
N ASP A 246 -24.89 -1.33 -7.56
CA ASP A 246 -25.76 -0.16 -7.39
C ASP A 246 -26.03 0.01 -5.89
N VAL A 247 -25.25 0.89 -5.26
CA VAL A 247 -25.64 1.48 -3.99
C VAL A 247 -26.80 2.43 -4.29
N GLY A 248 -28.00 2.01 -3.88
CA GLY A 248 -29.21 2.84 -3.92
C GLY A 248 -29.03 4.19 -3.23
N PRO A 249 -30.04 5.08 -3.29
CA PRO A 249 -29.91 6.51 -3.02
C PRO A 249 -29.25 6.80 -1.66
N GLN A 250 -28.48 7.89 -1.65
CA GLN A 250 -27.48 8.37 -0.68
C GLN A 250 -27.85 8.42 0.82
N SER A 251 -28.98 7.89 1.26
CA SER A 251 -29.47 8.02 2.64
C SER A 251 -28.94 6.98 3.64
N ALA A 252 -28.29 5.89 3.19
CA ALA A 252 -27.83 4.83 4.11
C ALA A 252 -26.37 4.96 4.59
N LEU A 253 -25.52 5.74 3.89
CA LEU A 253 -24.11 5.95 4.28
C LEU A 253 -23.94 7.07 5.32
N ALA A 254 -25.00 7.84 5.62
CA ALA A 254 -24.99 8.90 6.62
C ALA A 254 -25.05 8.39 8.08
N GLN A 255 -25.11 7.08 8.31
CA GLN A 255 -25.28 6.50 9.66
C GLN A 255 -24.12 5.61 10.13
N LEU A 256 -23.04 5.48 9.37
CA LEU A 256 -21.82 4.86 9.91
C LEU A 256 -21.04 5.94 10.67
N PRO A 257 -20.83 5.80 12.00
CA PRO A 257 -20.08 6.79 12.75
C PRO A 257 -18.63 6.80 12.24
N PHE A 258 -18.30 7.86 11.51
CA PHE A 258 -16.93 8.25 11.24
C PHE A 258 -16.29 8.64 12.59
N GLN A 259 -15.50 7.73 13.16
CA GLN A 259 -14.59 8.04 14.24
C GLN A 259 -13.25 8.38 13.60
N PRO A 260 -12.86 9.67 13.49
CA PRO A 260 -11.52 10.01 13.08
C PRO A 260 -10.54 9.42 14.10
N GLY A 261 -9.72 8.48 13.63
CA GLY A 261 -8.67 7.87 14.44
C GLY A 261 -7.81 8.96 15.08
N LEU A 262 -7.76 8.91 16.41
CA LEU A 262 -6.97 9.83 17.23
C LEU A 262 -5.52 9.90 16.77
N ARG A 263 -5.05 11.15 16.71
CA ARG A 263 -3.66 11.62 16.75
C ARG A 263 -2.64 10.52 17.10
N ALA A 264 -1.88 10.07 16.11
CA ALA A 264 -0.52 9.62 16.36
C ALA A 264 0.27 10.86 16.80
N GLN A 265 0.51 10.99 18.10
CA GLN A 265 1.46 11.96 18.63
C GLN A 265 2.84 11.58 18.10
N ALA A 266 3.50 12.56 17.48
CA ALA A 266 4.90 12.49 17.13
C ALA A 266 5.74 12.22 18.40
N ALA A 267 6.58 11.19 18.32
CA ALA A 267 7.81 11.03 19.05
C ALA A 267 8.85 10.45 18.09
#